data_AF-A0AA46BM79-F1
#
_entry.id   AF-A0AA46BM79-F1
#
_cell.length_a   1.000
_cell.length_b   1.000
_cell.length_c   1.000
_cell.angle_alpha   90.00
_cell.angle_beta   90.00
_cell.angle_gamma   90.00
#
_symmetry.space_group_name_H-M   'P 1'
#
loop_
_entity.id
_entity.type
_entity.pdbx_description
1 polymer ?
#
loop_
_entity_poly.entity_id
_entity_poly.type
_entity_poly.pdbx_seq_one_letter_code
_entity_poly.pdbx_strand_id
1 'polypeptide(L)'
;MNTLIDNYTGLISDLDGVVYRGAQAVPHAVAALNAAHDAGKRIVYATNNAARTPTHIAEHLTELGINLTPHDVINSSQAGARRVAELVPPGSRVLAIGGPGVTEALLENGLTPVYTPELENAQKNATTHEPLAAVLQGYGPDVSWHDLAQAAFAIQAGAIWVATNTDSTLPWHKDSPPGTDHSSAQYATPSTPTPSPSANPTPPSTNTPPKHSTCPCPTS
;
A
#
# COMPACT_ATOMS: atom_id res chain seq x y z
N MET A 1 14.68 39.26 5.21
CA MET A 1 13.89 38.40 6.12
C MET A 1 14.03 36.99 5.59
N ASN A 2 14.39 36.02 6.45
CA ASN A 2 14.32 34.61 6.05
C ASN A 2 12.85 34.19 6.01
N THR A 3 12.47 33.52 4.94
CA THR A 3 11.20 32.82 4.81
C THR A 3 11.30 31.45 5.48
N LEU A 4 10.15 30.77 5.70
CA LEU A 4 10.13 29.46 6.36
C LEU A 4 11.04 28.43 5.65
N ILE A 5 11.03 28.43 4.32
CA ILE A 5 11.74 27.47 3.47
C ILE A 5 13.25 27.62 3.55
N ASP A 6 13.76 28.78 3.98
CA ASP A 6 15.19 29.04 4.12
C ASP A 6 15.82 28.19 5.24
N ASN A 7 15.02 27.71 6.18
CA ASN A 7 15.47 26.84 7.27
C ASN A 7 15.55 25.35 6.88
N TYR A 8 15.15 24.99 5.66
CA TYR A 8 15.12 23.61 5.18
C TYR A 8 15.95 23.45 3.90
N THR A 9 16.54 22.27 3.74
CA THR A 9 17.36 21.91 2.56
C THR A 9 16.52 21.48 1.36
N GLY A 10 15.27 21.11 1.60
CA GLY A 10 14.33 20.68 0.57
C GLY A 10 12.93 20.44 1.12
N LEU A 11 12.03 19.98 0.25
CA LEU A 11 10.63 19.73 0.54
C LEU A 11 10.24 18.34 0.08
N ILE A 12 9.33 17.72 0.83
CA ILE A 12 8.55 16.57 0.36
C ILE A 12 7.12 17.07 0.25
N SER A 13 6.60 17.15 -0.96
CA SER A 13 5.22 17.55 -1.22
C SER A 13 4.38 16.31 -1.44
N ASP A 14 3.34 16.15 -0.63
CA ASP A 14 2.23 15.28 -1.01
C ASP A 14 1.54 15.82 -2.28
N LEU A 15 0.76 14.98 -2.97
CA LEU A 15 0.13 15.30 -4.25
C LEU A 15 -1.38 15.48 -4.15
N ASP A 16 -2.11 14.41 -3.89
CA ASP A 16 -3.57 14.38 -3.90
C ASP A 16 -4.15 15.25 -2.78
N GLY A 17 -4.82 16.35 -3.14
CA GLY A 17 -5.37 17.32 -2.20
C GLY A 17 -4.42 18.45 -1.79
N VAL A 18 -3.12 18.34 -2.11
CA VAL A 18 -2.08 19.33 -1.81
C VAL A 18 -1.64 20.09 -3.06
N VAL A 19 -1.26 19.37 -4.12
CA VAL A 19 -0.84 19.95 -5.40
C VAL A 19 -1.99 20.02 -6.38
N TYR A 20 -2.81 18.97 -6.43
CA TYR A 20 -3.97 18.90 -7.32
C TYR A 20 -5.16 18.21 -6.65
N ARG A 21 -6.34 18.40 -7.25
CA ARG A 21 -7.60 17.76 -6.89
C ARG A 21 -8.27 17.28 -8.17
N GLY A 22 -8.23 15.97 -8.42
CA GLY A 22 -8.55 15.41 -9.74
C GLY A 22 -7.63 16.04 -10.79
N ALA A 23 -8.20 16.59 -11.85
CA ALA A 23 -7.43 17.22 -12.94
C ALA A 23 -6.98 18.67 -12.68
N GLN A 24 -7.35 19.29 -11.56
CA GLN A 24 -7.10 20.72 -11.33
C GLN A 24 -6.03 20.97 -10.27
N ALA A 25 -5.13 21.92 -10.54
CA ALA A 25 -4.16 22.39 -9.55
C ALA A 25 -4.86 23.06 -8.36
N VAL A 26 -4.34 22.81 -7.15
CA VAL A 26 -4.70 23.57 -5.95
C VAL A 26 -4.18 25.01 -6.13
N PRO A 27 -5.02 26.04 -5.85
CA PRO A 27 -4.61 27.43 -6.01
C PRO A 27 -3.27 27.73 -5.32
N HIS A 28 -2.37 28.40 -6.03
CA HIS A 28 -1.03 28.78 -5.60
C HIS A 28 -0.02 27.65 -5.36
N ALA A 29 -0.41 26.37 -5.39
CA ALA A 29 0.51 25.26 -5.14
C ALA A 29 1.65 25.20 -6.17
N VAL A 30 1.31 25.22 -7.46
CA VAL A 30 2.27 25.18 -8.57
C VAL A 30 3.24 26.36 -8.49
N ALA A 31 2.72 27.58 -8.27
CA ALA A 31 3.55 28.78 -8.16
C ALA A 31 4.51 28.72 -6.96
N ALA A 32 4.06 28.21 -5.82
CA ALA A 32 4.89 28.07 -4.63
C ALA A 32 6.00 27.02 -4.81
N LEU A 33 5.69 25.89 -5.45
CA LEU A 33 6.64 24.82 -5.73
C LEU A 33 7.71 25.27 -6.74
N ASN A 34 7.31 25.94 -7.82
CA ASN A 34 8.27 26.49 -8.78
C ASN A 34 9.15 27.57 -8.13
N ALA A 35 8.60 28.45 -7.29
CA ALA A 35 9.40 29.44 -6.57
C ALA A 35 10.42 28.79 -5.61
N ALA A 36 10.05 27.69 -4.95
CA ALA A 36 10.95 26.92 -4.11
C ALA A 36 12.07 26.26 -4.93
N HIS A 37 11.73 25.67 -6.08
CA HIS A 37 12.68 25.10 -7.01
C HIS A 37 13.67 26.15 -7.53
N ASP A 38 13.18 27.31 -7.96
CA ASP A 38 14.00 28.43 -8.48
C ASP A 38 14.89 29.04 -7.40
N ALA A 39 14.50 28.94 -6.12
CA ALA A 39 15.34 29.26 -4.97
C ALA A 39 16.40 28.17 -4.64
N GLY A 40 16.53 27.15 -5.49
CA GLY A 40 17.52 26.08 -5.36
C GLY A 40 17.15 25.00 -4.33
N LYS A 41 15.88 24.91 -3.92
CA LYS A 41 15.42 23.87 -3.00
C LYS A 41 15.17 22.58 -3.78
N ARG A 42 15.65 21.45 -3.24
CA ARG A 42 15.26 20.13 -3.75
C ARG A 42 13.81 19.84 -3.36
N ILE A 43 13.02 19.34 -4.29
CA ILE A 43 11.62 18.98 -4.05
C ILE A 43 11.44 17.51 -4.44
N VAL A 44 10.80 16.75 -3.56
CA VAL A 44 10.34 15.39 -3.84
C VAL A 44 8.81 15.39 -3.79
N TYR A 45 8.19 14.83 -4.80
CA TYR A 45 6.75 14.68 -4.94
C TYR A 45 6.36 13.28 -4.52
N ALA A 46 5.72 13.15 -3.36
CA ALA A 46 5.34 11.87 -2.78
C ALA A 46 3.84 11.63 -2.92
N THR A 47 3.41 10.42 -3.30
CA THR A 47 1.99 10.05 -3.28
C THR A 47 1.77 8.62 -2.78
N ASN A 48 0.67 8.43 -2.06
CA ASN A 48 0.20 7.11 -1.68
C ASN A 48 -0.46 6.35 -2.84
N ASN A 49 -0.67 6.96 -4.00
CA ASN A 49 -1.29 6.34 -5.15
C ASN A 49 -0.30 5.41 -5.89
N ALA A 50 -0.45 4.10 -5.69
CA ALA A 50 0.38 3.06 -6.31
C ALA A 50 -0.02 2.70 -7.75
N ALA A 51 -1.14 3.23 -8.27
CA ALA A 51 -1.65 2.79 -9.57
C ALA A 51 -0.80 3.29 -10.74
N ARG A 52 -0.29 4.53 -10.64
CA ARG A 52 0.41 5.22 -11.73
C ARG A 52 1.93 5.13 -11.54
N THR A 53 2.64 5.12 -12.66
CA THR A 53 4.10 5.16 -12.70
C THR A 53 4.62 6.56 -12.30
N PRO A 54 5.84 6.68 -11.75
CA PRO A 54 6.46 7.99 -11.48
C PRO A 54 6.50 8.89 -12.73
N THR A 55 6.76 8.30 -13.91
CA THR A 55 6.74 9.01 -15.20
C THR A 55 5.37 9.60 -15.50
N HIS A 56 4.29 8.81 -15.39
CA HIS A 56 2.93 9.31 -15.65
C HIS A 56 2.52 10.40 -14.65
N ILE A 57 2.91 10.26 -13.37
CA ILE A 57 2.67 11.29 -12.36
C ILE A 57 3.43 12.58 -12.73
N ALA A 58 4.69 12.46 -13.17
CA ALA A 58 5.49 13.62 -13.57
C ALA A 58 4.94 14.33 -14.81
N GLU A 59 4.45 13.57 -15.80
CA GLU A 59 3.73 14.12 -16.97
C GLU A 59 2.52 14.96 -16.52
N HIS A 60 1.69 14.42 -15.63
CA HIS A 60 0.54 15.15 -15.09
C HIS A 60 0.96 16.43 -14.34
N LEU A 61 1.97 16.36 -13.48
CA LEU A 61 2.48 17.54 -12.77
C LEU A 61 3.07 18.59 -13.72
N THR A 62 3.68 18.14 -14.83
CA THR A 62 4.18 19.01 -15.89
C THR A 62 3.03 19.72 -16.62
N GLU A 63 1.93 19.02 -16.91
CA GLU A 63 0.71 19.62 -17.49
C GLU A 63 0.11 20.71 -16.59
N LEU A 64 0.24 20.56 -15.26
CA LEU A 64 -0.17 21.57 -14.29
C LEU A 64 0.82 22.75 -14.20
N GLY A 65 1.97 22.66 -14.86
CA GLY A 65 2.98 23.72 -14.93
C GLY A 65 4.10 23.60 -13.91
N ILE A 66 4.31 22.44 -13.30
CA ILE A 66 5.43 22.20 -12.38
C ILE A 66 6.67 21.81 -13.19
N ASN A 67 7.82 22.38 -12.84
CA ASN A 67 9.11 22.00 -13.39
C ASN A 67 9.72 20.85 -12.58
N LEU A 68 9.67 19.61 -13.09
CA LEU A 68 10.26 18.45 -12.44
C LEU A 68 10.71 17.37 -13.44
N THR A 69 11.36 16.34 -12.93
CA THR A 69 11.67 15.10 -13.66
C THR A 69 11.00 13.90 -12.97
N PRO A 70 10.83 12.74 -13.67
CA PRO A 70 10.31 11.53 -13.02
C PRO A 70 11.08 11.08 -11.78
N HIS A 71 12.38 11.41 -11.68
CA HIS A 71 13.22 11.10 -10.50
C HIS A 71 12.86 11.92 -9.25
N ASP A 72 12.12 13.00 -9.41
CA ASP A 72 11.61 13.81 -8.30
C ASP A 72 10.32 13.22 -7.72
N VAL A 73 9.72 12.21 -8.37
CA VAL A 73 8.49 11.57 -7.92
C VAL A 73 8.79 10.26 -7.21
N ILE A 74 8.14 10.06 -6.07
CA ILE A 74 8.13 8.79 -5.33
C ILE A 74 6.67 8.41 -5.07
N ASN A 75 6.31 7.16 -5.36
CA ASN A 75 4.99 6.65 -5.02
C ASN A 75 5.07 5.49 -4.00
N SER A 76 3.92 5.08 -3.47
CA SER A 76 3.85 3.99 -2.51
C SER A 76 4.17 2.61 -3.08
N SER A 77 4.07 2.40 -4.41
CA SER A 77 4.47 1.13 -5.03
C SER A 77 5.98 0.92 -4.98
N GLN A 78 6.78 1.98 -5.18
CA GLN A 78 8.23 1.93 -5.02
C GLN A 78 8.65 1.61 -3.59
N ALA A 79 7.98 2.22 -2.59
CA ALA A 79 8.22 1.91 -1.19
C ALA A 79 7.89 0.44 -0.86
N GLY A 80 6.74 -0.05 -1.36
CA GLY A 80 6.31 -1.43 -1.17
C GLY A 80 7.23 -2.45 -1.85
N ALA A 81 7.64 -2.20 -3.10
CA ALA A 81 8.54 -3.09 -3.83
C ALA A 81 9.93 -3.16 -3.20
N ARG A 82 10.48 -2.02 -2.75
CA ARG A 82 11.71 -2.00 -1.96
C ARG A 82 11.58 -2.84 -0.70
N ARG A 83 10.45 -2.73 0.00
CA ARG A 83 10.18 -3.53 1.20
C ARG A 83 10.13 -5.03 0.89
N VAL A 84 9.51 -5.43 -0.23
CA VAL A 84 9.53 -6.82 -0.68
C VAL A 84 10.96 -7.28 -0.95
N ALA A 85 11.76 -6.50 -1.67
CA ALA A 85 13.15 -6.84 -2.00
C ALA A 85 14.06 -7.01 -0.77
N GLU A 86 13.77 -6.33 0.34
CA GLU A 86 14.44 -6.54 1.63
C GLU A 86 14.09 -7.88 2.30
N LEU A 87 12.96 -8.48 1.92
CA LEU A 87 12.38 -9.65 2.58
C LEU A 87 12.54 -10.95 1.79
N VAL A 88 12.86 -10.88 0.49
CA VAL A 88 12.94 -12.04 -0.40
C VAL A 88 14.25 -12.04 -1.20
N PRO A 89 14.72 -13.21 -1.68
CA PRO A 89 15.90 -13.27 -2.55
C PRO A 89 15.74 -12.45 -3.84
N PRO A 90 16.82 -11.88 -4.41
CA PRO A 90 16.78 -11.22 -5.72
C PRO A 90 16.20 -12.14 -6.80
N GLY A 91 15.44 -11.56 -7.74
CA GLY A 91 14.78 -12.31 -8.82
C GLY A 91 13.50 -13.04 -8.42
N SER A 92 13.12 -13.04 -7.12
CA SER A 92 11.94 -13.74 -6.62
C SER A 92 10.67 -13.37 -7.37
N ARG A 93 9.79 -14.38 -7.54
CA ARG A 93 8.47 -14.22 -8.13
C ARG A 93 7.52 -13.55 -7.14
N VAL A 94 6.93 -12.43 -7.54
CA VAL A 94 6.03 -11.62 -6.71
C VAL A 94 4.73 -11.41 -7.46
N LEU A 95 3.61 -11.79 -6.85
CA LEU A 95 2.30 -11.51 -7.42
C LEU A 95 2.01 -10.02 -7.33
N ALA A 96 1.87 -9.38 -8.50
CA ALA A 96 1.63 -7.96 -8.63
C ALA A 96 0.12 -7.70 -8.70
N ILE A 97 -0.45 -7.12 -7.65
CA ILE A 97 -1.85 -6.70 -7.60
C ILE A 97 -1.89 -5.17 -7.57
N GLY A 98 -2.50 -4.56 -8.58
CA GLY A 98 -2.61 -3.10 -8.68
C GLY A 98 -2.38 -2.59 -10.09
N GLY A 99 -2.20 -1.28 -10.22
CA GLY A 99 -1.90 -0.63 -11.50
C GLY A 99 -0.45 -0.83 -11.97
N PRO A 100 -0.08 -0.29 -13.16
CA PRO A 100 1.25 -0.42 -13.74
C PRO A 100 2.39 0.05 -12.83
N GLY A 101 2.14 1.00 -11.93
CA GLY A 101 3.12 1.46 -10.94
C GLY A 101 3.62 0.33 -10.03
N VAL A 102 2.81 -0.70 -9.75
CA VAL A 102 3.22 -1.88 -8.98
C VAL A 102 4.22 -2.73 -9.76
N THR A 103 3.92 -3.03 -11.02
CA THR A 103 4.79 -3.80 -11.90
C THR A 103 6.15 -3.13 -12.08
N GLU A 104 6.17 -1.85 -12.41
CA GLU A 104 7.41 -1.11 -12.65
C GLU A 104 8.28 -1.10 -11.39
N ALA A 105 7.68 -0.80 -10.22
CA ALA A 105 8.39 -0.80 -8.95
C ALA A 105 9.03 -2.16 -8.63
N LEU A 106 8.35 -3.27 -8.93
CA LEU A 106 8.92 -4.61 -8.75
C LEU A 106 10.12 -4.84 -9.69
N LEU A 107 10.00 -4.47 -10.96
CA LEU A 107 11.08 -4.61 -11.94
C LEU A 107 12.31 -3.75 -11.56
N GLU A 108 12.09 -2.51 -11.13
CA GLU A 108 13.14 -1.59 -10.66
C GLU A 108 13.94 -2.17 -9.48
N ASN A 109 13.31 -3.02 -8.66
CA ASN A 109 13.93 -3.67 -7.51
C ASN A 109 14.45 -5.09 -7.82
N GLY A 110 14.52 -5.47 -9.10
CA GLY A 110 15.05 -6.76 -9.54
C GLY A 110 14.18 -7.95 -9.12
N LEU A 111 12.88 -7.72 -8.91
CA LEU A 111 11.89 -8.77 -8.63
C LEU A 111 11.19 -9.16 -9.94
N THR A 112 10.58 -10.35 -9.97
CA THR A 112 9.84 -10.86 -11.13
C THR A 112 8.34 -10.73 -10.89
N PRO A 113 7.63 -9.77 -11.54
CA PRO A 113 6.19 -9.67 -11.44
C PRO A 113 5.50 -10.89 -12.03
N VAL A 114 4.53 -11.43 -11.32
CA VAL A 114 3.61 -12.48 -11.76
C VAL A 114 2.19 -11.94 -11.73
N TYR A 115 1.38 -12.33 -12.70
CA TYR A 115 0.00 -11.83 -12.87
C TYR A 115 -1.03 -12.95 -12.73
N THR A 116 -2.23 -12.60 -12.30
CA THR A 116 -3.35 -13.53 -12.12
C THR A 116 -3.62 -14.42 -13.35
N PRO A 117 -3.65 -13.92 -14.60
CA PRO A 117 -3.89 -14.78 -15.76
C PRO A 117 -2.80 -15.86 -15.96
N GLU A 118 -1.55 -15.58 -15.58
CA GLU A 118 -0.46 -16.57 -15.64
C GLU A 118 -0.72 -17.72 -14.66
N LEU A 119 -1.12 -17.39 -13.43
CA LEU A 119 -1.42 -18.38 -12.38
C LEU A 119 -2.66 -19.23 -12.73
N GLU A 120 -3.70 -18.61 -13.27
CA GLU A 120 -4.90 -19.33 -13.68
C GLU A 120 -4.64 -20.27 -14.86
N ASN A 121 -3.83 -19.83 -15.82
CA ASN A 121 -3.43 -20.66 -16.96
C ASN A 121 -2.60 -21.87 -16.48
N ALA A 122 -1.69 -21.66 -15.54
CA ALA A 122 -0.93 -22.73 -14.92
C ALA A 122 -1.83 -23.77 -14.23
N GLN A 123 -2.82 -23.31 -13.46
CA GLN A 123 -3.79 -24.16 -12.77
C GLN A 123 -4.63 -24.97 -13.77
N LYS A 124 -5.14 -24.34 -14.84
CA LYS A 124 -5.92 -25.00 -15.89
C LYS A 124 -5.14 -26.09 -16.63
N ASN A 125 -3.84 -25.88 -16.84
CA ASN A 125 -2.98 -26.82 -17.56
C ASN A 125 -2.28 -27.83 -16.64
N ALA A 126 -2.58 -27.83 -15.33
CA ALA A 126 -1.93 -28.65 -14.32
C ALA A 126 -0.39 -28.52 -14.31
N THR A 127 0.12 -27.33 -14.63
CA THR A 127 1.56 -27.03 -14.63
C THR A 127 2.00 -26.62 -13.24
N THR A 128 3.09 -27.21 -12.75
CA THR A 128 3.74 -26.78 -11.50
C THR A 128 4.60 -25.54 -11.74
N HIS A 129 4.42 -24.53 -10.89
CA HIS A 129 5.29 -23.36 -10.84
C HIS A 129 5.95 -23.26 -9.48
N GLU A 130 7.11 -22.60 -9.44
CA GLU A 130 7.74 -22.24 -8.18
C GLU A 130 6.79 -21.41 -7.31
N PRO A 131 6.80 -21.59 -5.98
CA PRO A 131 5.95 -20.81 -5.10
C PRO A 131 6.25 -19.31 -5.24
N LEU A 132 5.21 -18.49 -5.06
CA LEU A 132 5.36 -17.04 -4.98
C LEU A 132 6.04 -16.69 -3.66
N ALA A 133 7.08 -15.84 -3.71
CA ALA A 133 7.77 -15.40 -2.50
C ALA A 133 6.98 -14.31 -1.76
N ALA A 134 6.26 -13.47 -2.52
CA ALA A 134 5.47 -12.38 -1.97
C ALA A 134 4.27 -12.00 -2.85
N VAL A 135 3.38 -11.22 -2.27
CA VAL A 135 2.31 -10.47 -2.92
C VAL A 135 2.55 -8.99 -2.63
N LEU A 136 2.69 -8.17 -3.67
CA LEU A 136 2.66 -6.72 -3.55
C LEU A 136 1.30 -6.22 -4.02
N GLN A 137 0.55 -5.63 -3.09
CA GLN A 137 -0.79 -5.12 -3.34
C GLN A 137 -0.82 -3.60 -3.26
N GLY A 138 -1.06 -2.96 -4.40
CA GLY A 138 -1.41 -1.56 -4.50
C GLY A 138 -2.79 -1.35 -5.09
N TYR A 139 -3.20 -0.09 -5.18
CA TYR A 139 -4.41 0.31 -5.87
C TYR A 139 -4.27 0.11 -7.39
N GLY A 140 -5.37 -0.27 -8.04
CA GLY A 140 -5.50 -0.31 -9.49
C GLY A 140 -6.98 -0.40 -9.87
N PRO A 141 -7.44 0.38 -10.86
CA PRO A 141 -8.86 0.41 -11.22
C PRO A 141 -9.40 -0.91 -11.78
N ASP A 142 -8.51 -1.71 -12.36
CA ASP A 142 -8.84 -3.00 -12.97
C ASP A 142 -8.62 -4.20 -12.02
N VAL A 143 -8.28 -3.95 -10.75
CA VAL A 143 -8.12 -5.02 -9.75
C VAL A 143 -9.45 -5.73 -9.55
N SER A 144 -9.49 -7.00 -9.91
CA SER A 144 -10.68 -7.83 -9.91
C SER A 144 -10.78 -8.72 -8.68
N TRP A 145 -11.92 -9.41 -8.52
CA TRP A 145 -12.01 -10.49 -7.54
C TRP A 145 -10.96 -11.59 -7.83
N HIS A 146 -10.74 -11.98 -9.08
CA HIS A 146 -9.76 -13.03 -9.40
C HIS A 146 -8.35 -12.69 -8.87
N ASP A 147 -7.96 -11.42 -8.92
CA ASP A 147 -6.68 -10.93 -8.38
C ASP A 147 -6.59 -11.11 -6.86
N LEU A 148 -7.63 -10.69 -6.14
CA LEU A 148 -7.69 -10.85 -4.69
C LEU A 148 -7.76 -12.33 -4.28
N ALA A 149 -8.35 -13.20 -5.11
CA ALA A 149 -8.42 -14.63 -4.88
C ALA A 149 -7.03 -15.26 -4.93
N GLN A 150 -6.28 -14.99 -6.01
CA GLN A 150 -4.91 -15.49 -6.14
C GLN A 150 -3.99 -14.93 -5.07
N ALA A 151 -4.16 -13.65 -4.69
CA ALA A 151 -3.44 -13.07 -3.57
C ALA A 151 -3.70 -13.84 -2.27
N ALA A 152 -4.98 -14.12 -1.94
CA ALA A 152 -5.33 -14.88 -0.76
C ALA A 152 -4.76 -16.30 -0.78
N PHE A 153 -4.78 -16.99 -1.93
CA PHE A 153 -4.17 -18.32 -2.07
C PHE A 153 -2.66 -18.29 -1.89
N ALA A 154 -1.97 -17.31 -2.48
CA ALA A 154 -0.53 -17.14 -2.33
C ALA A 154 -0.13 -16.90 -0.87
N ILE A 155 -0.87 -16.02 -0.17
CA ILE A 155 -0.64 -15.71 1.24
C ILE A 155 -0.86 -16.94 2.12
N GLN A 156 -1.94 -17.70 1.89
CA GLN A 156 -2.19 -18.95 2.60
C GLN A 156 -1.10 -20.00 2.36
N ALA A 157 -0.47 -19.99 1.18
CA ALA A 157 0.66 -20.84 0.83
C ALA A 157 2.01 -20.33 1.39
N GLY A 158 2.02 -19.21 2.13
CA GLY A 158 3.20 -18.68 2.82
C GLY A 158 3.89 -17.50 2.14
N ALA A 159 3.32 -16.93 1.06
CA ALA A 159 3.85 -15.73 0.45
C ALA A 159 3.74 -14.53 1.42
N ILE A 160 4.80 -13.71 1.47
CA ILE A 160 4.81 -12.47 2.26
C ILE A 160 3.85 -11.46 1.63
N TRP A 161 2.96 -10.87 2.43
CA TRP A 161 2.06 -9.81 1.93
C TRP A 161 2.58 -8.43 2.29
N VAL A 162 2.70 -7.57 1.28
CA VAL A 162 2.99 -6.14 1.44
C VAL A 162 1.88 -5.35 0.74
N ALA A 163 1.20 -4.48 1.48
CA ALA A 163 0.28 -3.49 0.93
C ALA A 163 1.01 -2.14 0.78
N THR A 164 0.80 -1.44 -0.34
CA THR A 164 1.46 -0.15 -0.59
C THR A 164 0.84 0.98 0.24
N ASN A 165 -0.45 0.91 0.54
CA ASN A 165 -1.16 1.81 1.43
C ASN A 165 -2.30 1.05 2.15
N THR A 166 -2.83 1.64 3.22
CA THR A 166 -3.98 1.10 3.98
C THR A 166 -5.11 2.11 4.06
N ASP A 167 -5.13 3.08 3.16
CA ASP A 167 -6.11 4.16 3.17
C ASP A 167 -7.50 3.58 2.85
N SER A 168 -8.47 3.84 3.73
CA SER A 168 -9.83 3.30 3.60
C SER A 168 -10.70 4.06 2.58
N THR A 169 -10.19 5.18 2.06
CA THR A 169 -10.92 6.10 1.18
C THR A 169 -9.99 6.68 0.13
N LEU A 170 -10.47 6.77 -1.11
CA LEU A 170 -9.84 7.57 -2.16
C LEU A 170 -10.50 8.95 -2.20
N PRO A 171 -9.75 10.05 -2.33
CA PRO A 171 -10.33 11.38 -2.49
C PRO A 171 -11.17 11.41 -3.77
N TRP A 172 -12.47 11.71 -3.62
CA TRP A 172 -13.42 11.84 -4.72
C TRP A 172 -13.92 13.28 -4.81
N HIS A 173 -13.96 13.83 -6.03
CA HIS A 173 -14.53 15.15 -6.30
C HIS A 173 -15.76 15.03 -7.18
N LYS A 174 -16.88 15.62 -6.73
CA LYS A 174 -18.18 15.57 -7.42
C LYS A 174 -18.19 16.19 -8.83
N ASP A 175 -17.20 17.05 -9.11
CA ASP A 175 -17.09 17.82 -10.34
C ASP A 175 -16.04 17.22 -11.31
N SER A 176 -15.47 16.04 -10.99
CA SER A 176 -14.62 15.30 -11.92
C SER A 176 -15.45 14.84 -13.13
N PRO A 177 -15.03 15.11 -14.37
CA PRO A 177 -15.71 14.60 -15.56
C PRO A 177 -15.86 13.07 -15.49
N PRO A 178 -16.96 12.49 -15.97
CA PRO A 178 -17.04 11.05 -16.14
C PRO A 178 -15.90 10.63 -17.09
N GLY A 179 -14.96 9.85 -16.56
CA GLY A 179 -13.80 9.33 -17.28
C GLY A 179 -12.45 9.58 -16.61
N THR A 180 -12.32 10.57 -15.71
CA THR A 180 -10.99 11.01 -15.26
C THR A 180 -10.46 10.23 -14.06
N ASP A 181 -11.34 9.76 -13.17
CA ASP A 181 -10.96 9.05 -11.95
C ASP A 181 -12.00 7.95 -11.59
N HIS A 182 -12.19 6.96 -12.46
CA HIS A 182 -13.08 5.84 -12.16
C HIS A 182 -12.35 4.72 -11.40
N SER A 183 -12.49 4.71 -10.08
CA SER A 183 -13.01 3.54 -9.33
C SER A 183 -12.95 3.80 -7.83
N SER A 184 -14.13 4.04 -7.25
CA SER A 184 -14.35 3.77 -5.83
C SER A 184 -14.49 2.26 -5.66
N ALA A 185 -13.42 1.56 -5.26
CA ALA A 185 -13.55 0.30 -4.56
C ALA A 185 -13.40 0.59 -3.06
N GLN A 186 -14.49 0.46 -2.30
CA GLN A 186 -14.36 0.18 -0.87
C GLN A 186 -13.64 -1.16 -0.78
N TYR A 187 -12.33 -1.15 -0.55
CA TYR A 187 -11.63 -2.38 -0.20
C TYR A 187 -12.09 -2.76 1.20
N ALA A 188 -12.87 -3.84 1.30
CA ALA A 188 -13.03 -4.54 2.55
C ALA A 188 -11.63 -4.92 3.02
N THR A 189 -11.25 -4.51 4.22
CA THR A 189 -10.07 -5.03 4.89
C THR A 189 -10.18 -6.55 4.89
N PRO A 190 -9.23 -7.30 4.29
CA PRO A 190 -9.06 -8.68 4.66
C PRO A 190 -8.73 -8.62 6.16
N SER A 191 -9.63 -9.10 7.00
CA SER A 191 -9.30 -9.39 8.38
C SER A 191 -8.02 -10.22 8.33
N THR A 192 -6.93 -9.63 8.79
CA THR A 192 -5.68 -10.34 9.04
C THR A 192 -6.10 -11.59 9.82
N PRO A 193 -5.64 -12.81 9.46
CA PRO A 193 -5.68 -13.86 10.45
C PRO A 193 -4.84 -13.34 11.62
N THR A 194 -5.50 -12.83 12.64
CA THR A 194 -4.87 -12.60 13.94
C THR A 194 -4.19 -13.91 14.28
N PRO A 195 -2.87 -13.94 14.52
CA PRO A 195 -2.26 -15.14 15.06
C PRO A 195 -3.02 -15.43 16.35
N SER A 196 -3.70 -16.57 16.38
CA SER A 196 -4.35 -17.04 17.59
C SER A 196 -3.27 -17.08 18.68
N PRO A 197 -3.45 -16.41 19.83
CA PRO A 197 -2.57 -16.60 20.96
C PRO A 197 -2.85 -18.00 21.51
N SER A 198 -2.27 -19.01 20.88
CA SER A 198 -2.16 -20.34 21.45
C SER A 198 -1.22 -20.24 22.65
N ALA A 199 -1.82 -20.34 23.82
CA ALA A 199 -1.25 -20.56 25.13
C ALA A 199 -0.43 -19.41 25.74
N ASN A 200 -1.13 -18.47 26.38
CA ASN A 200 -0.65 -17.96 27.65
C ASN A 200 -1.19 -18.92 28.75
N PRO A 201 -0.35 -19.45 29.67
CA PRO A 201 -0.83 -20.28 30.77
C PRO A 201 -1.84 -19.49 31.60
N THR A 202 -3.03 -20.05 31.75
CA THR A 202 -4.04 -19.57 32.71
C THR A 202 -3.39 -19.34 34.08
N PRO A 203 -3.49 -18.13 34.68
CA PRO A 203 -3.25 -18.00 36.11
C PRO A 203 -4.34 -18.79 36.86
N PRO A 204 -4.03 -19.39 38.02
CA PRO A 204 -4.98 -20.23 38.73
C PRO A 204 -6.24 -19.43 39.10
N SER A 205 -7.39 -20.00 38.74
CA SER A 205 -8.73 -19.53 39.11
C SER A 205 -8.83 -19.36 40.63
N THR A 206 -8.94 -18.11 41.08
CA THR A 206 -9.37 -17.77 42.45
C THR A 206 -10.88 -17.55 42.43
N ASN A 207 -11.63 -18.61 42.16
CA ASN A 207 -13.06 -18.63 42.46
C ASN A 207 -13.45 -20.03 42.95
N THR A 208 -13.14 -20.28 44.23
CA THR A 208 -13.70 -21.40 44.99
C THR A 208 -14.89 -20.86 45.80
N PRO A 209 -16.14 -21.27 45.52
CA PRO A 209 -17.26 -20.93 46.39
C PRO A 209 -17.12 -21.68 47.74
N PRO A 210 -17.59 -21.12 48.86
CA PRO A 210 -17.42 -21.73 50.17
C PRO A 210 -18.19 -23.06 50.23
N LYS A 211 -17.47 -24.13 50.57
CA LYS A 211 -18.06 -25.43 50.89
C LYS A 211 -18.92 -25.30 52.15
N HIS A 212 -20.23 -25.40 52.00
CA HIS A 212 -21.10 -25.82 53.09
C HIS A 212 -20.83 -27.30 53.40
N SER A 213 -20.19 -27.58 54.53
CA SER A 213 -20.32 -28.87 55.21
C SER A 213 -20.02 -28.70 56.70
N THR A 214 -21.06 -28.98 57.46
CA THR A 214 -21.25 -29.02 58.91
C THR A 214 -20.15 -29.70 59.71
N CYS A 215 -19.79 -29.10 60.85
CA CYS A 215 -19.01 -29.72 61.93
C CYS A 215 -19.97 -30.00 63.11
N PRO A 216 -20.06 -31.23 63.65
CA PRO A 216 -20.88 -31.50 64.82
C PRO A 216 -20.12 -31.22 66.12
N CYS A 217 -20.77 -30.52 67.05
CA CYS A 217 -20.33 -30.37 68.44
C CYS A 217 -20.73 -31.61 69.25
N PRO A 218 -19.96 -32.00 70.30
CA PRO A 218 -20.19 -33.25 71.04
C PRO A 218 -21.29 -33.05 72.09
N THR A 219 -22.08 -34.09 72.32
CA THR A 219 -22.88 -34.22 73.54
C THR A 219 -22.65 -35.61 74.12
N SER A 220 -22.23 -35.61 75.39
CA SER A 220 -22.28 -36.65 76.44
C SER A 220 -21.76 -38.06 76.12
#